data_AF-A0A3B0VZF6-F1
#
_entry.id   AF-A0A3B0VZF6-F1
#
_cell.length_a   1.000
_cell.length_b   1.000
_cell.length_c   1.000
_cell.angle_alpha   90.00
_cell.angle_beta   90.00
_cell.angle_gamma   90.00
#
_symmetry.space_group_name_H-M   'P 1'
#
loop_
_entity.id
_entity.type
_entity.pdbx_description
1 polymer ?
#
loop_
_entity_poly.entity_id
_entity_poly.type
_entity_poly.pdbx_seq_one_letter_code
_entity_poly.pdbx_strand_id
1 'polypeptide(L)'
;MMNKLFAVLSLWMMTGAQAQEPISTVEPTTIDPLKLLSEVRQDLSGLEAAFIQYELIEGNEKADLNAGRVWMQSPAQFRWHYLNPIEQLIVADGKQVWIYDEDLEQVTVKTQSNQLNPIYVIINDDKSQQHYNIKHEVQSQGVNWISLTPKIANDEVKTVWLAIEKSLVTQIKVVNNFSQTMVFEFSDIKKNPDFKAGFFEFVPPEGVDVVRAIADDVSDEL
;
A
#
# COMPACT_ATOMS: atom_id res chain seq x y z
N MET A 1 -21.81 -61.62 37.70
CA MET A 1 -22.87 -61.92 38.68
C MET A 1 -23.92 -60.81 38.62
N MET A 2 -25.18 -61.22 38.67
CA MET A 2 -26.39 -60.40 38.51
C MET A 2 -26.95 -59.98 39.88
N ASN A 3 -27.89 -59.00 39.88
CA ASN A 3 -28.82 -58.55 40.95
C ASN A 3 -28.37 -57.34 41.81
N LYS A 4 -29.22 -56.39 42.23
CA LYS A 4 -30.68 -56.17 42.10
C LYS A 4 -31.04 -54.72 42.54
N LEU A 5 -32.11 -54.19 41.94
CA LEU A 5 -33.10 -53.16 42.35
C LEU A 5 -32.83 -52.23 43.55
N PHE A 6 -33.13 -50.94 43.37
CA PHE A 6 -34.20 -50.26 44.11
C PHE A 6 -34.87 -49.17 43.25
N ALA A 7 -36.20 -49.18 43.25
CA ALA A 7 -37.04 -48.15 42.66
C ALA A 7 -37.38 -47.09 43.72
N VAL A 8 -37.37 -45.81 43.35
CA VAL A 8 -38.12 -44.76 44.03
C VAL A 8 -38.79 -43.89 42.97
N LEU A 9 -40.11 -43.83 43.05
CA LEU A 9 -41.02 -42.99 42.27
C LEU A 9 -41.02 -41.55 42.81
N SER A 10 -41.57 -40.64 41.99
CA SER A 10 -41.87 -39.21 42.20
C SER A 10 -40.72 -38.26 41.80
N LEU A 11 -40.94 -37.16 41.06
CA LEU A 11 -42.09 -36.28 40.95
C LEU A 11 -41.99 -35.48 39.63
N TRP A 12 -43.12 -35.06 39.07
CA TRP A 12 -43.22 -34.26 37.85
C TRP A 12 -42.41 -32.95 37.94
N MET A 13 -41.65 -32.61 36.90
CA MET A 13 -41.29 -31.21 36.63
C MET A 13 -41.68 -30.82 35.20
N MET A 14 -42.21 -29.61 35.16
CA MET A 14 -43.01 -29.01 34.10
C MET A 14 -42.23 -28.90 32.79
N THR A 15 -42.96 -29.16 31.70
CA THR A 15 -42.64 -28.75 30.35
C THR A 15 -42.48 -27.22 30.31
N GLY A 16 -41.25 -26.74 30.39
CA GLY A 16 -40.89 -25.40 29.98
C GLY A 16 -40.17 -25.51 28.64
N ALA A 17 -40.91 -25.36 27.53
CA ALA A 17 -40.29 -25.05 26.25
C ALA A 17 -39.75 -23.62 26.35
N GLN A 18 -38.51 -23.50 26.83
CA GLN A 18 -37.81 -22.23 26.80
C GLN A 18 -37.43 -22.02 25.33
N ALA A 19 -38.20 -21.19 24.62
CA ALA A 19 -37.82 -20.71 23.31
C ALA A 19 -36.47 -19.99 23.49
N GLN A 20 -35.39 -20.62 23.04
CA GLN A 20 -34.13 -19.91 22.83
C GLN A 20 -34.44 -18.83 21.81
N GLU A 21 -34.36 -17.57 22.22
CA GLU A 21 -34.43 -16.48 21.26
C GLU A 21 -33.34 -16.70 20.21
N PRO A 22 -33.66 -16.56 18.91
CA PRO A 22 -32.69 -16.78 17.86
C PRO A 22 -31.51 -15.86 18.12
N ILE A 23 -30.32 -16.45 18.25
CA ILE A 23 -29.06 -15.73 18.28
C ILE A 23 -29.08 -14.79 17.08
N SER A 24 -29.20 -13.49 17.32
CA SER A 24 -29.07 -12.49 16.26
C SER A 24 -27.66 -12.59 15.74
N THR A 25 -27.50 -13.24 14.59
CA THR A 25 -26.29 -13.17 13.79
C THR A 25 -26.12 -11.72 13.40
N VAL A 26 -25.26 -10.99 14.10
CA VAL A 26 -24.75 -9.71 13.62
C VAL A 26 -24.04 -10.06 12.31
N GLU A 27 -24.65 -9.75 11.17
CA GLU A 27 -23.94 -9.84 9.90
C GLU A 27 -22.66 -9.01 10.05
N PRO A 28 -21.48 -9.56 9.76
CA PRO A 28 -20.25 -8.78 9.82
C PRO A 28 -20.45 -7.56 8.92
N THR A 29 -20.38 -6.38 9.49
CA THR A 29 -20.45 -5.13 8.72
C THR A 29 -19.28 -5.15 7.74
N THR A 30 -19.56 -5.46 6.47
CA THR A 30 -18.54 -5.54 5.44
C THR A 30 -18.05 -4.12 5.17
N ILE A 31 -16.82 -3.82 5.59
CA ILE A 31 -16.19 -2.53 5.31
C ILE A 31 -15.88 -2.46 3.81
N ASP A 32 -16.39 -1.43 3.14
CA ASP A 32 -16.13 -1.21 1.71
C ASP A 32 -14.71 -0.65 1.50
N PRO A 33 -13.80 -1.39 0.84
CA PRO A 33 -12.44 -0.92 0.61
C PRO A 33 -12.37 0.25 -0.38
N LEU A 34 -13.33 0.40 -1.28
CA LEU A 34 -13.36 1.54 -2.23
C LEU A 34 -13.70 2.82 -1.50
N LYS A 35 -14.63 2.75 -0.53
CA LYS A 35 -14.91 3.88 0.36
C LYS A 35 -13.66 4.32 1.13
N LEU A 36 -12.92 3.38 1.73
CA LEU A 36 -11.67 3.68 2.44
C LEU A 36 -10.65 4.40 1.55
N LEU A 37 -10.46 3.93 0.31
CA LEU A 37 -9.58 4.59 -0.66
C LEU A 37 -10.10 5.98 -1.06
N SER A 38 -11.42 6.15 -1.23
CA SER A 38 -11.99 7.47 -1.53
C SER A 38 -11.72 8.48 -0.41
N GLU A 39 -11.80 8.06 0.86
CA GLU A 39 -11.50 8.90 2.02
C GLU A 39 -10.02 9.28 2.09
N VAL A 40 -9.10 8.36 1.71
CA VAL A 40 -7.67 8.67 1.60
C VAL A 40 -7.43 9.79 0.57
N ARG A 41 -8.10 9.69 -0.58
CA ARG A 41 -7.94 10.61 -1.73
C ARG A 41 -8.70 11.91 -1.59
N GLN A 42 -9.68 11.97 -0.69
CA GLN A 42 -10.49 13.15 -0.48
C GLN A 42 -9.60 14.37 -0.18
N ASP A 43 -9.80 15.41 -0.99
CA ASP A 43 -9.06 16.67 -0.96
C ASP A 43 -7.53 16.53 -1.06
N LEU A 44 -7.03 15.43 -1.62
CA LEU A 44 -5.59 15.17 -1.74
C LEU A 44 -5.00 15.86 -2.98
N SER A 45 -4.52 17.07 -2.79
CA SER A 45 -3.75 17.84 -3.79
C SER A 45 -2.24 17.70 -3.62
N GLY A 46 -1.78 17.39 -2.40
CA GLY A 46 -0.39 17.11 -2.11
C GLY A 46 -0.20 16.27 -0.85
N LEU A 47 0.98 15.69 -0.70
CA LEU A 47 1.36 14.88 0.45
C LEU A 47 2.85 15.08 0.75
N GLU A 48 3.20 15.12 2.03
CA GLU A 48 4.56 14.97 2.53
C GLU A 48 4.56 13.87 3.59
N ALA A 49 5.58 13.01 3.61
CA ALA A 49 5.83 12.07 4.70
C ALA A 49 7.32 11.73 4.82
N ALA A 50 7.74 11.33 6.02
CA ALA A 50 8.95 10.53 6.20
C ALA A 50 8.62 9.06 5.96
N PHE A 51 9.62 8.25 5.57
CA PHE A 51 9.44 6.80 5.42
C PHE A 51 10.63 6.01 5.95
N ILE A 52 10.35 4.78 6.38
CA ILE A 52 11.32 3.69 6.51
C ILE A 52 10.89 2.59 5.54
N GLN A 53 11.84 2.12 4.73
CA GLN A 53 11.67 1.00 3.82
C GLN A 53 12.54 -0.17 4.31
N TYR A 54 12.06 -1.41 4.20
CA TYR A 54 12.84 -2.61 4.48
C TYR A 54 12.26 -3.84 3.78
N GLU A 55 13.10 -4.86 3.58
CA GLU A 55 12.64 -6.21 3.23
C GLU A 55 12.26 -6.98 4.52
N LEU A 56 11.10 -7.61 4.51
CA LEU A 56 10.67 -8.51 5.57
C LEU A 56 11.13 -9.93 5.25
N ILE A 57 12.04 -10.46 6.07
CA ILE A 57 12.63 -11.79 5.90
C ILE A 57 12.05 -12.80 6.92
N GLU A 58 12.56 -14.03 6.90
CA GLU A 58 12.13 -15.08 7.83
C GLU A 58 12.23 -14.63 9.30
N GLY A 59 11.28 -15.07 10.13
CA GLY A 59 11.22 -14.66 11.54
C GLY A 59 10.67 -13.25 11.79
N ASN A 60 10.14 -12.56 10.77
CA ASN A 60 9.71 -11.16 10.82
C ASN A 60 10.86 -10.18 11.09
N GLU A 61 12.09 -10.54 10.74
CA GLU A 61 13.23 -9.61 10.81
C GLU A 61 13.19 -8.62 9.64
N LYS A 62 13.79 -7.44 9.85
CA LYS A 62 13.89 -6.36 8.86
C LYS A 62 15.30 -6.34 8.27
N ALA A 63 15.42 -6.47 6.95
CA ALA A 63 16.67 -6.35 6.20
C ALA A 63 16.65 -5.12 5.28
N ASP A 64 17.82 -4.68 4.83
CA ASP A 64 17.99 -3.58 3.86
C ASP A 64 17.19 -2.32 4.24
N LEU A 65 17.38 -1.86 5.48
CA LEU A 65 16.70 -0.67 5.98
C LEU A 65 17.16 0.57 5.23
N ASN A 66 16.20 1.26 4.63
CA ASN A 66 16.37 2.54 3.96
C ASN A 66 15.44 3.56 4.60
N ALA A 67 15.85 4.83 4.64
CA ALA A 67 15.02 5.88 5.21
C ALA A 67 15.13 7.16 4.40
N GLY A 68 14.07 7.96 4.44
CA GLY A 68 14.03 9.18 3.66
C GLY A 68 12.73 9.95 3.80
N ARG A 69 12.46 10.77 2.78
CA ARG A 69 11.24 11.56 2.69
C ARG A 69 10.62 11.45 1.30
N VAL A 70 9.31 11.61 1.30
CA VAL A 70 8.49 11.53 0.11
C VAL A 70 7.57 12.74 0.03
N TRP A 71 7.48 13.30 -1.17
CA TRP A 71 6.56 14.38 -1.49
C TRP A 71 5.83 14.09 -2.78
N MET A 72 4.59 14.54 -2.84
CA MET A 72 3.73 14.30 -3.99
C MET A 72 2.84 15.51 -4.20
N GLN A 73 2.63 15.87 -5.45
CA GLN A 73 1.62 16.82 -5.86
C GLN A 73 0.79 16.22 -7.00
N SER A 74 -0.52 16.13 -6.75
CA SER A 74 -1.48 15.62 -7.72
C SER A 74 -1.54 16.54 -8.96
N PRO A 75 -1.66 16.01 -10.18
CA PRO A 75 -1.88 14.60 -10.50
C PRO A 75 -0.61 13.79 -10.73
N ALA A 76 0.54 14.40 -11.04
CA ALA A 76 1.65 13.68 -11.67
C ALA A 76 3.04 13.98 -11.09
N GLN A 77 3.14 14.87 -10.11
CA GLN A 77 4.43 15.32 -9.59
C GLN A 77 4.78 14.57 -8.31
N PHE A 78 6.03 14.16 -8.22
CA PHE A 78 6.46 13.27 -7.15
C PHE A 78 7.97 13.40 -6.90
N ARG A 79 8.39 13.30 -5.64
CA ARG A 79 9.79 13.38 -5.21
C ARG A 79 10.04 12.37 -4.09
N TRP A 80 10.87 11.36 -4.35
CA TRP A 80 11.38 10.41 -3.36
C TRP A 80 12.83 10.72 -3.07
N HIS A 81 13.19 10.93 -1.82
CA HIS A 81 14.57 11.16 -1.42
C HIS A 81 14.97 10.16 -0.37
N TYR A 82 15.76 9.18 -0.78
CA TYR A 82 16.48 8.28 0.11
C TYR A 82 17.65 9.06 0.73
N LEU A 83 17.72 9.06 2.06
CA LEU A 83 18.74 9.78 2.83
C LEU A 83 19.72 8.82 3.51
N ASN A 84 19.30 7.58 3.77
CA ASN A 84 20.12 6.56 4.41
C ASN A 84 19.78 5.17 3.87
N PRO A 85 20.77 4.26 3.75
CA PRO A 85 22.20 4.50 3.97
C PRO A 85 22.90 5.16 2.78
N ILE A 86 22.30 5.09 1.59
CA ILE A 86 22.81 5.65 0.34
C ILE A 86 21.85 6.74 -0.11
N GLU A 87 22.38 7.88 -0.51
CA GLU A 87 21.58 9.02 -0.97
C GLU A 87 21.15 8.81 -2.42
N GLN A 88 19.83 8.83 -2.65
CA GLN A 88 19.25 8.71 -3.98
C GLN A 88 18.02 9.58 -4.08
N LEU A 89 17.93 10.35 -5.16
CA LEU A 89 16.82 11.25 -5.43
C LEU A 89 16.08 10.82 -6.70
N ILE A 90 14.78 10.55 -6.55
CA ILE A 90 13.87 10.25 -7.65
C ILE A 90 12.88 11.41 -7.78
N VAL A 91 12.86 12.08 -8.93
CA VAL A 91 11.95 13.19 -9.21
C VAL A 91 11.12 12.89 -10.45
N ALA A 92 9.80 12.91 -10.30
CA ALA A 92 8.87 12.90 -11.42
C ALA A 92 8.28 14.31 -11.57
N ASP A 93 8.59 14.97 -12.69
CA ASP A 93 8.21 16.38 -12.94
C ASP A 93 6.85 16.53 -13.64
N GLY A 94 6.19 15.41 -13.97
CA GLY A 94 4.96 15.34 -14.75
C GLY A 94 5.18 14.98 -16.23
N LYS A 95 6.44 14.93 -16.69
CA LYS A 95 6.84 14.53 -18.04
C LYS A 95 7.94 13.46 -18.03
N GLN A 96 8.92 13.62 -17.16
CA GLN A 96 10.09 12.75 -17.02
C GLN A 96 10.23 12.27 -15.58
N VAL A 97 10.86 11.11 -15.43
CA VAL A 97 11.38 10.62 -14.17
C VAL A 97 12.90 10.71 -14.22
N TRP A 98 13.46 11.45 -13.28
CA TRP A 98 14.88 11.60 -13.03
C TRP A 98 15.25 10.74 -11.82
N ILE A 99 16.29 9.93 -11.96
CA ILE A 99 16.86 9.13 -10.88
C ILE A 99 18.30 9.58 -10.76
N TYR A 100 18.62 10.26 -9.67
CA TYR A 100 19.95 10.74 -9.36
C TYR A 100 20.54 9.87 -8.25
N ASP A 101 21.67 9.25 -8.57
CA ASP A 101 22.52 8.54 -7.63
C ASP A 101 23.75 9.42 -7.37
N GLU A 102 23.87 9.93 -6.14
CA GLU A 102 24.89 10.92 -5.78
C GLU A 102 26.28 10.30 -5.75
N ASP A 103 26.41 9.10 -5.17
CA ASP A 103 27.69 8.39 -5.04
C ASP A 103 28.27 7.98 -6.40
N LEU A 104 27.39 7.66 -7.36
CA LEU A 104 27.80 7.32 -8.72
C LEU A 104 27.96 8.54 -9.63
N GLU A 105 27.63 9.75 -9.16
CA GLU A 105 27.58 10.97 -9.97
C GLU A 105 26.82 10.75 -11.29
N GLN A 106 25.69 10.05 -11.23
CA GLN A 106 24.94 9.60 -12.40
C GLN A 106 23.45 9.95 -12.30
N VAL A 107 22.91 10.47 -13.40
CA VAL A 107 21.48 10.69 -13.59
C VAL A 107 20.95 9.77 -14.68
N THR A 108 19.93 8.99 -14.34
CA THR A 108 19.10 8.30 -15.33
C THR A 108 17.83 9.09 -15.56
N VAL A 109 17.47 9.32 -16.82
CA VAL A 109 16.20 9.96 -17.18
C VAL A 109 15.38 9.06 -18.10
N LYS A 110 14.09 8.97 -17.81
CA LYS A 110 13.11 8.24 -18.62
C LYS A 110 11.80 9.00 -18.75
N THR A 111 11.03 8.71 -19.80
CA THR A 111 9.67 9.23 -19.94
C THR A 111 8.81 8.76 -18.76
N GLN A 112 8.04 9.67 -18.19
CA GLN A 112 7.14 9.32 -17.09
C GLN A 112 5.96 8.50 -17.62
N SER A 113 5.94 7.22 -17.27
CA SER A 113 4.75 6.37 -17.41
C SER A 113 4.08 6.20 -16.06
N ASN A 114 2.86 6.70 -15.96
CA ASN A 114 2.05 6.66 -14.73
C ASN A 114 1.53 5.24 -14.38
N GLN A 115 1.86 4.22 -15.18
CA GLN A 115 1.33 2.86 -15.01
C GLN A 115 2.15 1.99 -14.05
N LEU A 116 3.42 2.32 -13.80
CA LEU A 116 4.37 1.41 -13.14
C LEU A 116 4.73 1.76 -11.69
N ASN A 117 4.20 2.85 -11.12
CA ASN A 117 4.45 3.14 -9.71
C ASN A 117 3.27 2.65 -8.85
N PRO A 118 3.45 1.63 -7.98
CA PRO A 118 2.39 1.12 -7.11
C PRO A 118 1.67 2.22 -6.33
N ILE A 119 2.39 3.24 -5.87
CA ILE A 119 1.83 4.37 -5.12
C ILE A 119 0.92 5.21 -6.00
N TYR A 120 1.27 5.40 -7.26
CA TYR A 120 0.45 6.16 -8.21
C TYR A 120 -0.89 5.48 -8.49
N VAL A 121 -0.90 4.14 -8.58
CA VAL A 121 -2.16 3.42 -8.77
C VAL A 121 -3.01 3.39 -7.50
N ILE A 122 -2.38 3.41 -6.31
CA ILE A 122 -3.10 3.46 -5.04
C ILE A 122 -3.84 4.81 -4.86
N ILE A 123 -3.20 5.92 -5.20
CA ILE A 123 -3.77 7.26 -5.02
C ILE A 123 -4.74 7.68 -6.13
N ASN A 124 -4.75 7.00 -7.28
CA ASN A 124 -5.61 7.33 -8.43
C ASN A 124 -6.81 6.39 -8.50
N ASP A 125 -8.02 6.95 -8.43
CA ASP A 125 -9.25 6.14 -8.33
C ASP A 125 -9.51 5.29 -9.56
N ASP A 126 -9.59 5.92 -10.73
CA ASP A 126 -9.86 5.25 -12.00
C ASP A 126 -8.85 4.12 -12.27
N LYS A 127 -7.57 4.38 -12.00
CA LYS A 127 -6.50 3.39 -12.21
C LYS A 127 -6.56 2.24 -11.21
N SER A 128 -6.89 2.52 -9.95
CA SER A 128 -6.97 1.47 -8.93
C SER A 128 -7.98 0.39 -9.30
N GLN A 129 -9.20 0.79 -9.68
CA GLN A 129 -10.27 -0.14 -10.00
C GLN A 129 -10.11 -0.76 -11.38
N GLN A 130 -9.51 -0.03 -12.34
CA GLN A 130 -9.22 -0.57 -13.67
C GLN A 130 -8.22 -1.73 -13.61
N HIS A 131 -7.17 -1.60 -12.80
CA HIS A 131 -6.03 -2.51 -12.83
C HIS A 131 -5.97 -3.52 -11.69
N TYR A 132 -6.70 -3.31 -10.58
CA TYR A 132 -6.60 -4.15 -9.37
C TYR A 132 -7.95 -4.66 -8.89
N ASN A 133 -7.96 -5.87 -8.35
CA ASN A 133 -9.00 -6.37 -7.46
C ASN A 133 -8.67 -5.87 -6.05
N ILE A 134 -9.61 -5.17 -5.41
CA ILE A 134 -9.41 -4.53 -4.11
C ILE A 134 -10.30 -5.19 -3.08
N LYS A 135 -9.73 -5.59 -1.95
CA LYS A 135 -10.45 -6.30 -0.89
C LYS A 135 -10.10 -5.73 0.49
N HIS A 136 -11.10 -5.61 1.36
CA HIS A 136 -10.87 -5.41 2.79
C HIS A 136 -10.52 -6.75 3.44
N GLU A 137 -9.38 -6.80 4.13
CA GLU A 137 -8.87 -8.04 4.72
C GLU A 137 -9.21 -8.12 6.21
N VAL A 138 -8.85 -7.09 6.97
CA VAL A 138 -9.06 -7.06 8.42
C VAL A 138 -9.04 -5.64 8.95
N GLN A 139 -9.77 -5.41 10.04
CA GLN A 139 -9.60 -4.23 10.87
C GLN A 139 -9.03 -4.64 12.23
N SER A 140 -7.96 -3.99 12.67
CA SER A 140 -7.34 -4.25 13.97
C SER A 140 -6.77 -2.98 14.56
N GLN A 141 -7.03 -2.71 15.84
CA GLN A 141 -6.50 -1.55 16.58
C GLN A 141 -6.73 -0.20 15.87
N GLY A 142 -7.87 -0.04 15.17
CA GLY A 142 -8.19 1.19 14.45
C GLY A 142 -7.56 1.30 13.05
N VAL A 143 -6.77 0.30 12.62
CA VAL A 143 -6.17 0.22 11.29
C VAL A 143 -6.98 -0.71 10.41
N ASN A 144 -7.36 -0.25 9.22
CA ASN A 144 -7.96 -1.06 8.17
C ASN A 144 -6.89 -1.54 7.20
N TRP A 145 -6.82 -2.85 6.99
CA TRP A 145 -5.96 -3.45 5.99
C TRP A 145 -6.76 -3.78 4.75
N ILE A 146 -6.30 -3.27 3.61
CA ILE A 146 -6.84 -3.64 2.30
C ILE A 146 -5.75 -4.25 1.42
N SER A 147 -6.13 -5.19 0.58
CA SER A 147 -5.26 -5.82 -0.41
C SER A 147 -5.65 -5.37 -1.83
N LEU A 148 -4.64 -5.21 -2.69
CA LEU A 148 -4.75 -4.92 -4.10
C LEU A 148 -4.00 -6.00 -4.87
N THR A 149 -4.71 -6.76 -5.68
CA THR A 149 -4.13 -7.80 -6.54
C THR A 149 -4.30 -7.41 -8.00
N PRO A 150 -3.22 -7.34 -8.80
CA PRO A 150 -3.33 -7.04 -10.23
C PRO A 150 -4.34 -7.96 -10.92
N LYS A 151 -5.21 -7.39 -11.78
CA LYS A 151 -6.14 -8.17 -12.62
C LYS A 151 -5.42 -8.90 -13.75
N ILE A 152 -4.30 -8.35 -14.20
CA ILE A 152 -3.39 -8.93 -15.18
C ILE A 152 -2.09 -9.24 -14.43
N ALA A 153 -1.57 -10.45 -14.59
CA ALA A 153 -0.32 -10.85 -13.94
C ALA A 153 0.84 -9.92 -14.34
N ASN A 154 1.65 -9.54 -13.35
CA ASN A 154 2.86 -8.75 -13.52
C ASN A 154 3.98 -9.50 -12.77
N ASP A 155 5.18 -9.56 -13.35
CA ASP A 155 6.35 -10.18 -12.72
C ASP A 155 6.86 -9.42 -11.49
N GLU A 156 6.61 -8.10 -11.44
CA GLU A 156 7.10 -7.23 -10.38
C GLU A 156 6.22 -7.23 -9.12
N VAL A 157 4.90 -7.42 -9.27
CA VAL A 157 3.93 -7.25 -8.18
C VAL A 157 2.90 -8.38 -8.19
N LYS A 158 2.84 -9.14 -7.10
CA LYS A 158 1.82 -10.15 -6.82
C LYS A 158 0.67 -9.59 -6.00
N THR A 159 0.97 -8.84 -4.94
CA THR A 159 -0.05 -8.24 -4.06
C THR A 159 0.50 -7.01 -3.37
N VAL A 160 -0.32 -5.97 -3.26
CA VAL A 160 -0.03 -4.80 -2.42
C VAL A 160 -1.01 -4.76 -1.26
N TRP A 161 -0.51 -4.48 -0.07
CA TRP A 161 -1.29 -4.31 1.16
C TRP A 161 -1.15 -2.87 1.63
N LEU A 162 -2.26 -2.26 2.01
CA LEU A 162 -2.29 -0.90 2.56
C LEU A 162 -2.85 -0.93 3.97
N ALA A 163 -2.11 -0.32 4.90
CA ALA A 163 -2.64 0.03 6.21
C ALA A 163 -3.23 1.43 6.14
N ILE A 164 -4.53 1.54 6.38
CA ILE A 164 -5.27 2.80 6.39
C ILE A 164 -5.71 3.12 7.82
N GLU A 165 -5.20 4.22 8.37
CA GLU A 165 -5.59 4.77 9.66
C GLU A 165 -6.03 6.22 9.48
N LYS A 166 -7.22 6.61 9.97
CA LYS A 166 -7.72 8.00 9.90
C LYS A 166 -7.60 8.62 8.50
N SER A 167 -7.97 7.85 7.48
CA SER A 167 -7.94 8.28 6.07
C SER A 167 -6.52 8.67 5.57
N LEU A 168 -5.49 8.05 6.14
CA LEU A 168 -4.09 8.13 5.72
C LEU A 168 -3.55 6.71 5.48
N VAL A 169 -2.70 6.56 4.46
CA VAL A 169 -1.93 5.32 4.26
C VAL A 169 -0.68 5.40 5.12
N THR A 170 -0.61 4.58 6.17
CA THR A 170 0.50 4.56 7.12
C THR A 170 1.51 3.46 6.83
N GLN A 171 1.11 2.42 6.09
CA GLN A 171 2.01 1.38 5.62
C GLN A 171 1.62 0.89 4.23
N ILE A 172 2.63 0.60 3.40
CA ILE A 172 2.49 -0.15 2.15
C ILE A 172 3.36 -1.38 2.25
N LYS A 173 2.80 -2.55 1.92
CA LYS A 173 3.56 -3.80 1.77
C LYS A 173 3.37 -4.35 0.37
N VAL A 174 4.45 -4.52 -0.36
CA VAL A 174 4.48 -5.07 -1.72
C VAL A 174 5.07 -6.46 -1.66
N VAL A 175 4.34 -7.43 -2.20
CA VAL A 175 4.79 -8.81 -2.36
C VAL A 175 4.97 -9.08 -3.84
N ASN A 176 6.13 -9.59 -4.25
CA ASN A 176 6.39 -9.99 -5.64
C ASN A 176 6.14 -11.49 -5.88
N ASN A 177 6.39 -11.97 -7.10
CA ASN A 177 6.16 -13.37 -7.46
C ASN A 177 7.15 -14.35 -6.81
N PHE A 178 8.28 -13.86 -6.32
CA PHE A 178 9.26 -14.63 -5.54
C PHE A 178 8.94 -14.64 -4.04
N SER A 179 7.78 -14.10 -3.64
CA SER A 179 7.35 -13.96 -2.24
C SER A 179 8.25 -13.06 -1.38
N GLN A 180 9.13 -12.27 -2.01
CA GLN A 180 9.85 -11.20 -1.33
C GLN A 180 8.86 -10.12 -0.92
N THR A 181 9.05 -9.57 0.28
CA THR A 181 8.13 -8.61 0.88
C THR A 181 8.87 -7.30 1.15
N MET A 182 8.59 -6.28 0.35
CA MET A 182 9.04 -4.92 0.60
C MET A 182 8.01 -4.17 1.42
N VAL A 183 8.42 -3.49 2.48
CA VAL A 183 7.54 -2.72 3.37
C VAL A 183 7.99 -1.27 3.42
N PHE A 184 7.03 -0.34 3.36
CA PHE A 184 7.19 1.09 3.58
C PHE A 184 6.32 1.51 4.76
N GLU A 185 6.93 1.99 5.83
CA GLU A 185 6.25 2.59 6.99
C GLU A 185 6.37 4.12 6.89
N PHE A 186 5.24 4.82 6.91
CA PHE A 186 5.19 6.28 6.80
C PHE A 186 4.93 6.95 8.15
N SER A 187 5.60 8.07 8.37
CA SER A 187 5.44 8.93 9.54
C SER A 187 5.46 10.40 9.14
N ASP A 188 5.13 11.29 10.09
CA ASP A 188 5.07 12.75 9.87
C ASP A 188 4.24 13.16 8.65
N ILE A 189 3.15 12.42 8.40
CA ILE A 189 2.32 12.59 7.21
C ILE A 189 1.57 13.91 7.28
N LYS A 190 1.72 14.75 6.25
CA LYS A 190 0.99 16.00 6.07
C LYS A 190 0.26 15.99 4.73
N LYS A 191 -1.06 16.19 4.77
CA LYS A 191 -1.85 16.43 3.57
C LYS A 191 -1.75 17.89 3.16
N ASN A 192 -1.64 18.12 1.85
CA ASN A 192 -1.65 19.43 1.19
C ASN A 192 -0.66 20.46 1.78
N PRO A 193 0.63 20.09 1.97
CA PRO A 193 1.64 21.10 2.28
C PRO A 193 1.77 22.11 1.12
N ASP A 194 2.18 23.33 1.44
CA ASP A 194 2.45 24.35 0.43
C ASP A 194 3.83 24.12 -0.20
N PHE A 195 3.84 23.81 -1.49
CA PHE A 195 5.07 23.58 -2.25
C PHE A 195 5.47 24.84 -3.02
N LYS A 196 6.73 25.24 -2.91
CA LYS A 196 7.28 26.33 -3.72
C LYS A 196 7.30 25.93 -5.19
N ALA A 197 7.19 26.93 -6.07
CA ALA A 197 7.38 26.73 -7.50
C ALA A 197 8.74 26.06 -7.79
N GLY A 198 8.75 25.09 -8.70
CA GLY A 198 9.95 24.33 -9.06
C GLY A 198 10.37 23.23 -8.07
N PHE A 199 9.61 22.96 -7.00
CA PHE A 199 9.98 21.94 -6.01
C PHE A 199 10.12 20.52 -6.60
N PHE A 200 9.33 20.22 -7.63
CA PHE A 200 9.33 18.95 -8.36
C PHE A 200 10.12 19.02 -9.69
N GLU A 201 10.86 20.10 -9.92
CA GLU A 201 11.79 20.17 -11.04
C GLU A 201 13.15 19.62 -10.61
N PHE A 202 13.86 18.98 -11.54
CA PHE A 202 15.21 18.49 -11.33
C PHE A 202 16.13 19.03 -12.42
N VAL A 203 17.28 19.56 -11.99
CA VAL A 203 18.37 19.99 -12.87
C VAL A 203 19.58 19.16 -12.47
N PRO A 204 20.12 18.31 -13.37
CA PRO A 204 21.34 17.56 -13.10
C PRO A 204 22.47 18.50 -12.65
N PRO A 205 23.24 18.15 -11.60
CA PRO A 205 24.43 18.89 -11.22
C PRO A 205 25.44 18.96 -12.38
N GLU A 206 26.28 20.00 -12.38
CA GLU A 206 27.34 20.13 -13.38
C GLU A 206 28.33 18.96 -13.26
N GLY A 207 28.70 18.36 -14.39
CA GLY A 207 29.69 17.27 -14.44
C GLY A 207 29.14 15.85 -14.26
N VAL A 208 27.86 15.71 -13.89
CA VAL A 208 27.17 14.42 -13.73
C VAL A 208 26.83 13.79 -15.08
N ASP A 209 27.04 12.48 -15.21
CA ASP A 209 26.68 11.75 -16.43
C ASP A 209 25.15 11.60 -16.54
N VAL A 210 24.60 11.81 -17.73
CA VAL A 210 23.15 11.75 -17.97
C VAL A 210 22.83 10.65 -18.98
N VAL A 211 22.33 9.54 -18.46
CA VAL A 211 21.90 8.38 -19.24
C VAL A 211 20.40 8.48 -19.55
N ARG A 212 20.04 8.44 -20.83
CA ARG A 212 18.64 8.36 -21.27
C ARG A 212 18.25 6.90 -21.48
N ALA A 213 17.26 6.43 -20.73
CA ALA A 213 16.65 5.14 -21.04
C ALA A 213 15.92 5.28 -22.39
N ILE A 214 16.30 4.45 -23.37
CA ILE A 214 15.56 4.34 -24.63
C ILE A 214 14.23 3.68 -24.25
N ALA A 215 13.11 4.30 -24.61
CA ALA A 215 11.81 3.66 -24.43
C ALA A 215 11.85 2.33 -25.18
N ASP A 216 11.45 1.24 -24.53
CA ASP A 216 11.11 0.02 -25.25
C ASP A 216 10.03 0.41 -26.26
N ASP A 217 10.44 0.56 -27.51
CA ASP A 217 9.59 0.57 -28.68
C ASP A 217 9.01 -0.85 -28.74
N VAL A 218 8.00 -1.11 -27.91
CA VAL A 218 7.16 -2.29 -28.10
C VAL A 218 6.40 -1.98 -29.37
N SER A 219 7.02 -2.40 -30.47
CA SER A 219 6.43 -2.49 -31.78
C SER A 219 5.01 -3.03 -31.62
N ASP A 220 4.03 -2.16 -31.86
CA ASP A 220 2.74 -2.55 -32.40
C ASP A 220 2.98 -3.19 -33.79
N GLU A 221 3.57 -4.38 -33.82
CA GLU A 221 3.54 -5.26 -34.99
C GLU A 221 2.40 -6.26 -34.81
N LEU A 222 1.26 -5.84 -35.40
CA LEU A 222 0.16 -6.61 -36.01
C LEU A 222 -0.79 -7.44 -35.12
#